data_AF-A0A7D5G3B1-F1
#
_entry.id   AF-A0A7D5G3B1-F1
#
_cell.length_a   1.000
_cell.length_b   1.000
_cell.length_c   1.000
_cell.angle_alpha   90.00
_cell.angle_beta   90.00
_cell.angle_gamma   90.00
#
_symmetry.space_group_name_H-M   'P 1'
#
loop_
_entity.id
_entity.type
_entity.pdbx_description
1 polymer ?
#
loop_
_entity_poly.entity_id
_entity_poly.type
_entity_poly.pdbx_seq_one_letter_code
_entity_poly.pdbx_strand_id
1 'polypeptide(L)'
;MKRCSAATDCQGASTSDIINELLSHISISAILYLAFYDCISSERILEHRHDDIENFVRRSFTKNKMDIQPFVRDAYQQKFSSREQFYKHSVISPFINTYLIKQKMFRKDFSFVNDIESNTEIASDPEYFILSKLLPLLGRNDEQSVLSIILHEIWHGVLSGKIPVNHPSVFKLFPQCSSLQIRFPSLELSCEAFHWNAKQPDGTIEKKFLCRSKICHDPQVLPDLSRDYIDFTIYDWLAHYGMTYLIAGEPSKRDFPIKLAGYFNRIRELHSRLHCRSCGVLMVPDMKYARVEVSVWDTKSKGFVKKPFQAAYRLTVFKCASHSCEQFGIGHYINHCIGYKCSEIIDARDLHEKCSEGRFICASCGSCCTTHQEKFGNVNKGETEQVKYNRLYRDSPFFSS
;
A
#
# COMPACT_ATOMS: atom_id res chain seq x y z
N MET A 1 56.91 -50.27 -3.82
CA MET A 1 56.21 -48.97 -3.99
C MET A 1 54.77 -49.24 -4.40
N LYS A 2 53.82 -49.01 -3.49
CA LYS A 2 52.43 -48.59 -3.75
C LYS A 2 51.79 -48.37 -2.38
N ARG A 3 51.87 -47.13 -1.89
CA ARG A 3 51.11 -46.65 -0.74
C ARG A 3 49.79 -46.13 -1.29
N CYS A 4 48.69 -46.78 -0.95
CA CYS A 4 47.36 -46.19 -1.07
C CYS A 4 47.20 -45.14 0.03
N SER A 5 46.87 -43.91 -0.37
CA SER A 5 46.40 -42.84 0.51
C SER A 5 44.87 -42.81 0.47
N ALA A 6 44.23 -43.10 1.59
CA ALA A 6 42.86 -42.70 1.85
C ALA A 6 42.72 -42.55 3.38
N ALA A 7 43.06 -41.36 3.87
CA ALA A 7 42.53 -40.86 5.12
C ALA A 7 41.54 -39.77 4.73
N THR A 8 40.27 -40.15 4.69
CA THR A 8 39.14 -39.24 4.62
C THR A 8 39.07 -38.46 5.92
N ASP A 9 39.17 -37.13 5.83
CA ASP A 9 38.93 -36.21 6.94
C ASP A 9 37.47 -36.31 7.40
N CYS A 10 37.23 -37.01 8.50
CA CYS A 10 36.00 -36.86 9.28
C CYS A 10 36.15 -35.64 10.20
N GLN A 11 35.88 -34.44 9.68
CA GLN A 11 35.61 -33.28 10.53
C GLN A 11 34.25 -33.48 11.19
N GLY A 12 34.23 -33.77 12.49
CA GLY A 12 32.99 -33.87 13.26
C GLY A 12 32.27 -32.52 13.30
N ALA A 13 30.96 -32.52 13.07
CA ALA A 13 30.12 -31.34 13.21
C ALA A 13 30.28 -30.76 14.63
N SER A 14 30.47 -29.44 14.73
CA SER A 14 30.55 -28.81 16.04
C SER A 14 29.22 -28.96 16.78
N THR A 15 29.22 -28.92 18.11
CA THR A 15 27.97 -28.91 18.91
C THR A 15 27.03 -27.77 18.47
N SER A 16 27.59 -26.67 17.95
CA SER A 16 26.81 -25.59 17.36
C SER A 16 26.09 -26.05 16.08
N ASP A 17 26.76 -26.75 15.19
CA ASP A 17 26.17 -27.20 13.93
C ASP A 17 25.02 -28.17 14.18
N ILE A 18 25.18 -29.07 15.15
CA ILE A 18 24.14 -30.03 15.55
C ILE A 18 22.90 -29.32 16.12
N ILE A 19 23.08 -28.33 17.00
CA ILE A 19 21.93 -27.60 17.57
C ILE A 19 21.21 -26.79 16.47
N ASN A 20 21.93 -26.19 15.52
CA ASN A 20 21.31 -25.48 14.39
C ASN A 20 20.48 -26.42 13.53
N GLU A 21 21.02 -27.57 13.17
CA GLU A 21 20.31 -28.60 12.41
C GLU A 21 19.05 -29.07 13.17
N LEU A 22 19.17 -29.32 14.48
CA LEU A 22 18.03 -29.70 15.32
C LEU A 22 16.94 -28.62 15.35
N LEU A 23 17.30 -27.34 15.46
CA LEU A 23 16.34 -26.24 15.49
C LEU A 23 15.47 -26.20 14.24
N SER A 24 16.01 -26.57 13.07
CA SER A 24 15.26 -26.65 11.82
C SER A 24 14.29 -27.84 11.76
N HIS A 25 14.47 -28.87 12.58
CA HIS A 25 13.69 -30.12 12.52
C HIS A 25 12.70 -30.32 13.67
N ILE A 26 12.86 -29.63 14.80
CA ILE A 26 11.94 -29.77 15.93
C ILE A 26 10.63 -28.98 15.75
N SER A 27 9.56 -29.41 16.43
CA SER A 27 8.26 -28.76 16.33
C SER A 27 8.27 -27.34 16.91
N ILE A 28 7.36 -26.47 16.45
CA ILE A 28 7.18 -25.13 17.02
C ILE A 28 6.83 -25.18 18.52
N SER A 29 6.11 -26.21 18.97
CA SER A 29 5.82 -26.39 20.40
C SER A 29 7.10 -26.62 21.21
N ALA A 30 8.03 -27.44 20.71
CA ALA A 30 9.33 -27.63 21.36
C ALA A 30 10.17 -26.35 21.37
N ILE A 31 10.18 -25.59 20.26
CA ILE A 31 10.86 -24.29 20.18
C ILE A 31 10.32 -23.32 21.21
N LEU A 32 9.00 -23.16 21.31
CA LEU A 32 8.37 -22.26 22.28
C LEU A 32 8.68 -22.66 23.72
N TYR A 33 8.67 -23.96 24.02
CA TYR A 33 9.06 -24.45 25.34
C TYR A 33 10.52 -24.09 25.67
N LEU A 34 11.45 -24.41 24.76
CA LEU A 34 12.87 -24.08 24.93
C LEU A 34 13.10 -22.57 25.05
N ALA A 35 12.35 -21.77 24.30
CA ALA A 35 12.38 -20.31 24.39
C ALA A 35 11.91 -19.83 25.76
N PHE A 36 10.74 -20.28 26.25
CA PHE A 36 10.16 -19.79 27.52
C PHE A 36 10.98 -20.17 28.76
N TYR A 37 11.76 -21.25 28.69
CA TYR A 37 12.70 -21.62 29.75
C TYR A 37 14.11 -21.06 29.53
N ASP A 38 14.33 -20.22 28.51
CA ASP A 38 15.63 -19.65 28.13
C ASP A 38 16.72 -20.73 27.92
N CYS A 39 16.33 -21.91 27.42
CA CYS A 39 17.25 -23.03 27.17
C CYS A 39 18.14 -22.79 25.94
N ILE A 40 17.70 -21.93 25.02
CA ILE A 40 18.42 -21.56 23.80
C ILE A 40 18.29 -20.04 23.65
N SER A 41 19.39 -19.38 23.25
CA SER A 41 19.42 -17.93 23.03
C SER A 41 18.41 -17.49 21.97
N SER A 42 17.72 -16.39 22.24
CA SER A 42 16.68 -15.85 21.36
C SER A 42 17.18 -15.48 19.97
N GLU A 43 18.39 -14.93 19.86
CA GLU A 43 19.02 -14.59 18.57
C GLU A 43 19.08 -15.82 17.65
N ARG A 44 19.54 -16.94 18.20
CA ARG A 44 19.65 -18.22 17.48
C ARG A 44 18.29 -18.81 17.11
N ILE A 45 17.31 -18.72 18.00
CA ILE A 45 15.93 -19.16 17.70
C ILE A 45 15.37 -18.33 16.55
N LEU A 46 15.51 -17.00 16.62
CA LEU A 46 14.98 -16.09 15.62
C LEU A 46 15.70 -16.25 14.28
N GLU A 47 17.00 -16.51 14.26
CA GLU A 47 17.75 -16.80 13.03
C GLU A 47 17.18 -18.01 12.27
N HIS A 48 16.75 -19.07 12.98
CA HIS A 48 16.31 -20.32 12.35
C HIS A 48 14.79 -20.43 12.22
N ARG A 49 14.02 -19.78 13.09
CA ARG A 49 12.57 -19.99 13.27
C ARG A 49 11.77 -18.69 13.28
N HIS A 50 12.31 -17.62 12.72
CA HIS A 50 11.67 -16.31 12.58
C HIS A 50 10.18 -16.42 12.22
N ASP A 51 9.88 -17.00 11.06
CA ASP A 51 8.52 -17.02 10.48
C ASP A 51 7.54 -17.85 11.31
N ASP A 52 8.00 -18.93 11.93
CA ASP A 52 7.16 -19.76 12.81
C ASP A 52 6.78 -18.99 14.08
N ILE A 53 7.74 -18.28 14.67
CA ILE A 53 7.50 -17.44 15.84
C ILE A 53 6.60 -16.27 15.47
N GLU A 54 6.87 -15.57 14.36
CA GLU A 54 6.01 -14.50 13.87
C GLU A 54 4.57 -15.00 13.66
N ASN A 55 4.40 -16.15 13.01
CA ASN A 55 3.09 -16.74 12.76
C ASN A 55 2.39 -17.17 14.06
N PHE A 56 3.13 -17.68 15.05
CA PHE A 56 2.59 -17.97 16.38
C PHE A 56 2.06 -16.69 17.05
N VAL A 57 2.87 -15.62 17.03
CA VAL A 57 2.48 -14.31 17.58
C VAL A 57 1.27 -13.77 16.81
N ARG A 58 1.29 -13.75 15.48
CA ARG A 58 0.18 -13.33 14.63
C ARG A 58 -1.13 -14.04 15.00
N ARG A 59 -1.11 -15.37 15.09
CA ARG A 59 -2.30 -16.19 15.40
C ARG A 59 -2.82 -15.99 16.82
N SER A 60 -2.01 -15.42 17.72
CA SER A 60 -2.50 -15.01 19.04
C SER A 60 -3.49 -13.84 18.96
N PHE A 61 -3.48 -13.05 17.88
CA PHE A 61 -4.38 -11.91 17.65
C PHE A 61 -5.59 -12.22 16.76
N THR A 62 -5.62 -13.37 16.10
CA THR A 62 -6.69 -13.79 15.18
C THR A 62 -7.65 -14.79 15.84
N LYS A 63 -8.76 -15.12 15.16
CA LYS A 63 -9.66 -16.20 15.61
C LYS A 63 -9.02 -17.58 15.47
N ASN A 64 -8.23 -17.78 14.42
CA ASN A 64 -7.59 -19.06 14.11
C ASN A 64 -6.31 -19.26 14.94
N LYS A 65 -6.44 -19.77 16.17
CA LYS A 65 -5.30 -20.00 17.08
C LYS A 65 -4.37 -21.11 16.58
N MET A 66 -3.07 -20.93 16.78
CA MET A 66 -2.08 -21.97 16.49
C MET A 66 -2.29 -23.16 17.42
N ASP A 67 -2.26 -24.37 16.85
CA ASP A 67 -2.29 -25.58 17.63
C ASP A 67 -0.92 -25.79 18.29
N ILE A 68 -0.91 -25.88 19.60
CA ILE A 68 0.30 -26.02 20.42
C ILE A 68 0.07 -27.12 21.44
N GLN A 69 1.11 -27.91 21.67
CA GLN A 69 1.07 -29.02 22.60
C GLN A 69 0.81 -28.52 24.04
N PRO A 70 0.11 -29.30 24.89
CA PRO A 70 -0.29 -28.87 26.24
C PRO A 70 0.87 -28.35 27.09
N PHE A 71 2.04 -28.98 27.00
CA PHE A 71 3.23 -28.60 27.79
C PHE A 71 3.70 -27.15 27.53
N VAL A 72 3.39 -26.56 26.37
CA VAL A 72 3.71 -25.16 26.06
C VAL A 72 2.80 -24.22 26.85
N ARG A 73 1.55 -24.61 27.06
CA ARG A 73 0.59 -23.84 27.87
C ARG A 73 1.00 -23.85 29.33
N ASP A 74 1.45 -25.01 29.83
CA ASP A 74 2.00 -25.14 31.18
C ASP A 74 3.27 -24.29 31.35
N ALA A 75 4.18 -24.35 30.37
CA ALA A 75 5.37 -23.50 30.32
C ALA A 75 5.03 -22.01 30.37
N TYR A 76 4.07 -21.57 29.55
CA TYR A 76 3.60 -20.19 29.52
C TYR A 76 3.08 -19.75 30.91
N GLN A 77 2.25 -20.56 31.54
CA GLN A 77 1.66 -20.25 32.85
C GLN A 77 2.71 -20.21 33.98
N GLN A 78 3.74 -21.06 33.90
CA GLN A 78 4.82 -21.09 34.88
C GLN A 78 5.80 -19.93 34.72
N LYS A 79 6.02 -19.46 33.48
CA LYS A 79 7.07 -18.48 33.16
C LYS A 79 6.58 -17.04 33.08
N PHE A 80 5.31 -16.83 32.76
CA PHE A 80 4.74 -15.49 32.59
C PHE A 80 3.59 -15.25 33.57
N SER A 81 3.77 -14.31 34.48
CA SER A 81 2.74 -13.87 35.42
C SER A 81 1.70 -12.94 34.79
N SER A 82 2.03 -12.34 33.63
CA SER A 82 1.10 -11.49 32.88
C SER A 82 1.40 -11.50 31.38
N ARG A 83 0.42 -11.01 30.59
CA ARG A 83 0.59 -10.82 29.14
C ARG A 83 1.69 -9.83 28.80
N GLU A 84 1.84 -8.78 29.59
CA GLU A 84 2.87 -7.77 29.41
C GLU A 84 4.27 -8.36 29.59
N GLN A 85 4.44 -9.30 30.52
CA GLN A 85 5.71 -10.02 30.68
C GLN A 85 5.99 -10.90 29.45
N PHE A 86 4.98 -11.62 28.97
CA PHE A 86 5.08 -12.43 27.75
C PHE A 86 5.45 -11.58 26.53
N TYR A 87 4.82 -10.41 26.35
CA TYR A 87 5.12 -9.50 25.25
C TYR A 87 6.52 -8.89 25.29
N LYS A 88 7.16 -8.87 26.47
CA LYS A 88 8.55 -8.42 26.64
C LYS A 88 9.57 -9.55 26.44
N HIS A 89 9.13 -10.79 26.31
CA HIS A 89 10.03 -11.93 26.08
C HIS A 89 10.81 -11.72 24.77
N SER A 90 12.11 -11.98 24.78
CA SER A 90 13.04 -11.62 23.70
C SER A 90 12.76 -12.30 22.35
N VAL A 91 12.14 -13.49 22.36
CA VAL A 91 11.67 -14.17 21.13
C VAL A 91 10.34 -13.59 20.61
N ILE A 92 9.54 -12.95 21.47
CA ILE A 92 8.17 -12.54 21.18
C ILE A 92 8.07 -11.04 20.85
N SER A 93 8.82 -10.22 21.59
CA SER A 93 8.80 -8.77 21.50
C SER A 93 9.08 -8.17 20.11
N PRO A 94 9.91 -8.79 19.23
CA PRO A 94 10.14 -8.25 17.89
C PRO A 94 8.85 -8.14 17.05
N PHE A 95 7.89 -9.03 17.28
CA PHE A 95 6.68 -9.14 16.44
C PHE A 95 5.45 -8.44 17.04
N ILE A 96 5.44 -8.24 18.35
CA ILE A 96 4.22 -7.88 19.08
C ILE A 96 3.67 -6.50 18.74
N ASN A 97 4.55 -5.50 18.58
CA ASN A 97 4.15 -4.10 18.44
C ASN A 97 3.24 -3.90 17.23
N THR A 98 3.61 -4.50 16.10
CA THR A 98 2.88 -4.51 14.82
C THR A 98 1.42 -4.93 15.01
N TYR A 99 1.17 -5.98 15.80
CA TYR A 99 -0.17 -6.54 16.04
C TYR A 99 -0.95 -5.78 17.12
N LEU A 100 -0.28 -5.30 18.17
CA LEU A 100 -0.92 -4.44 19.19
C LEU A 100 -1.42 -3.12 18.58
N ILE A 101 -0.62 -2.51 17.70
CA ILE A 101 -1.01 -1.28 16.99
C ILE A 101 -2.25 -1.53 16.12
N LYS A 102 -2.28 -2.62 15.35
CA LYS A 102 -3.49 -3.00 14.58
C LYS A 102 -4.70 -3.27 15.47
N GLN A 103 -4.50 -3.88 16.64
CA GLN A 103 -5.58 -4.09 17.60
C GLN A 103 -6.14 -2.75 18.11
N LYS A 104 -5.28 -1.75 18.38
CA LYS A 104 -5.72 -0.40 18.75
C LYS A 104 -6.48 0.28 17.61
N MET A 105 -5.98 0.21 16.37
CA MET A 105 -6.71 0.68 15.18
C MET A 105 -8.10 0.05 15.09
N PHE A 106 -8.18 -1.29 15.22
CA PHE A 106 -9.45 -2.00 15.18
C PHE A 106 -10.40 -1.58 16.30
N ARG A 107 -9.89 -1.36 17.51
CA ARG A 107 -10.68 -0.86 18.65
C ARG A 107 -10.98 0.65 18.59
N LYS A 108 -10.49 1.34 17.56
CA LYS A 108 -10.59 2.80 17.39
C LYS A 108 -9.96 3.57 18.55
N ASP A 109 -8.92 3.00 19.17
CA ASP A 109 -8.05 3.65 20.15
C ASP A 109 -6.96 4.43 19.41
N PHE A 110 -7.18 5.71 19.16
CA PHE A 110 -6.29 6.58 18.39
C PHE A 110 -4.92 6.83 19.04
N SER A 111 -4.66 6.35 20.26
CA SER A 111 -3.31 6.37 20.83
C SER A 111 -2.30 5.61 19.97
N PHE A 112 -2.75 4.71 19.08
CA PHE A 112 -1.91 4.02 18.09
C PHE A 112 -1.10 4.98 17.22
N VAL A 113 -1.57 6.21 16.99
CA VAL A 113 -0.82 7.24 16.24
C VAL A 113 0.49 7.57 16.95
N ASN A 114 0.47 7.70 18.28
CA ASN A 114 1.67 7.95 19.07
C ASN A 114 2.61 6.73 19.08
N ASP A 115 2.05 5.53 19.13
CA ASP A 115 2.84 4.29 19.09
C ASP A 115 3.60 4.15 17.76
N ILE A 116 2.98 4.58 16.66
CA ILE A 116 3.64 4.63 15.34
C ILE A 116 4.68 5.76 15.32
N GLU A 117 4.33 6.99 15.69
CA GLU A 117 5.24 8.14 15.61
C GLU A 117 6.49 8.00 16.51
N SER A 118 6.39 7.24 17.61
CA SER A 118 7.51 6.96 18.51
C SER A 118 8.38 5.76 18.09
N ASN A 119 7.95 4.97 17.10
CA ASN A 119 8.70 3.82 16.59
C ASN A 119 9.15 4.08 15.14
N THR A 120 10.44 4.32 14.93
CA THR A 120 11.00 4.68 13.62
C THR A 120 10.83 3.60 12.56
N GLU A 121 10.92 2.33 12.95
CA GLU A 121 10.76 1.18 12.05
C GLU A 121 9.31 1.09 11.55
N ILE A 122 8.34 1.10 12.46
CA ILE A 122 6.91 1.04 12.12
C ILE A 122 6.47 2.31 11.38
N ALA A 123 6.99 3.49 11.75
CA ALA A 123 6.72 4.74 11.04
C ALA A 123 7.25 4.77 9.61
N SER A 124 8.22 3.91 9.29
CA SER A 124 8.77 3.76 7.94
C SER A 124 7.98 2.75 7.09
N ASP A 125 7.15 1.90 7.70
CA ASP A 125 6.25 1.02 6.95
C ASP A 125 5.08 1.83 6.36
N PRO A 126 4.89 1.80 5.03
CA PRO A 126 3.83 2.58 4.37
C PRO A 126 2.41 2.24 4.82
N GLU A 127 2.11 0.98 5.17
CA GLU A 127 0.80 0.58 5.68
C GLU A 127 0.48 1.37 6.95
N TYR A 128 1.39 1.34 7.92
CA TYR A 128 1.23 2.02 9.20
C TYR A 128 1.25 3.54 9.05
N PHE A 129 2.12 4.07 8.20
CA PHE A 129 2.13 5.50 7.89
C PHE A 129 0.77 5.96 7.36
N ILE A 130 0.24 5.30 6.32
CA ILE A 130 -1.03 5.69 5.69
C ILE A 130 -2.19 5.56 6.68
N LEU A 131 -2.28 4.45 7.43
CA LEU A 131 -3.35 4.24 8.41
C LEU A 131 -3.29 5.25 9.56
N SER A 132 -2.09 5.64 10.01
CA SER A 132 -1.90 6.67 11.05
C SER A 132 -2.41 8.05 10.64
N LYS A 133 -2.31 8.38 9.34
CA LYS A 133 -2.79 9.67 8.82
C LYS A 133 -4.26 9.62 8.43
N LEU A 134 -4.75 8.49 7.92
CA LEU A 134 -6.12 8.35 7.41
C LEU A 134 -7.16 8.10 8.51
N LEU A 135 -6.97 7.05 9.32
CA LEU A 135 -8.01 6.57 10.24
C LEU A 135 -8.50 7.62 11.25
N PRO A 136 -7.65 8.50 11.82
CA PRO A 136 -8.11 9.56 12.71
C PRO A 136 -9.06 10.57 12.05
N LEU A 137 -8.97 10.75 10.72
CA LEU A 137 -9.79 11.71 9.98
C LEU A 137 -11.22 11.20 9.74
N LEU A 138 -11.40 9.88 9.74
CA LEU A 138 -12.67 9.23 9.40
C LEU A 138 -13.74 9.44 10.48
N GLY A 139 -14.99 9.65 10.04
CA GLY A 139 -16.15 9.85 10.91
C GLY A 139 -16.22 11.21 11.61
N ARG A 140 -15.24 12.10 11.40
CA ARG A 140 -15.19 13.44 12.04
C ARG A 140 -15.08 14.60 11.05
N ASN A 141 -14.76 14.29 9.80
CA ASN A 141 -14.57 15.26 8.73
C ASN A 141 -15.37 14.79 7.52
N ASP A 142 -15.76 15.72 6.65
CA ASP A 142 -16.40 15.38 5.39
C ASP A 142 -15.43 14.64 4.45
N GLU A 143 -15.97 13.78 3.59
CA GLU A 143 -15.18 12.92 2.70
C GLU A 143 -14.21 13.72 1.81
N GLN A 144 -14.61 14.91 1.35
CA GLN A 144 -13.79 15.72 0.46
C GLN A 144 -12.58 16.31 1.19
N SER A 145 -12.76 16.78 2.42
CA SER A 145 -11.66 17.22 3.28
C SER A 145 -10.72 16.07 3.61
N VAL A 146 -11.25 14.90 4.00
CA VAL A 146 -10.44 13.69 4.25
C VAL A 146 -9.61 13.34 3.03
N LEU A 147 -10.23 13.32 1.84
CA LEU A 147 -9.54 12.96 0.60
C LEU A 147 -8.41 13.94 0.30
N SER A 148 -8.69 15.25 0.39
CA SER A 148 -7.69 16.28 0.10
C SER A 148 -6.48 16.19 1.05
N ILE A 149 -6.72 15.86 2.32
CA ILE A 149 -5.68 15.71 3.34
C ILE A 149 -4.86 14.44 3.12
N ILE A 150 -5.51 13.28 2.95
CA ILE A 150 -4.77 12.02 2.81
C ILE A 150 -3.92 12.01 1.53
N LEU A 151 -4.41 12.62 0.44
CA LEU A 151 -3.61 12.73 -0.78
C LEU A 151 -2.37 13.64 -0.56
N HIS A 152 -2.51 14.70 0.23
CA HIS A 152 -1.38 15.54 0.63
C HIS A 152 -0.36 14.75 1.48
N GLU A 153 -0.82 14.04 2.50
CA GLU A 153 0.03 13.24 3.40
C GLU A 153 0.74 12.11 2.64
N ILE A 154 0.06 11.43 1.72
CA ILE A 154 0.68 10.42 0.85
C ILE A 154 1.77 11.07 0.00
N TRP A 155 1.50 12.19 -0.65
CA TRP A 155 2.52 12.85 -1.47
C TRP A 155 3.72 13.31 -0.66
N HIS A 156 3.48 13.86 0.54
CA HIS A 156 4.56 14.21 1.47
C HIS A 156 5.37 12.98 1.89
N GLY A 157 4.70 11.85 2.13
CA GLY A 157 5.33 10.55 2.38
C GLY A 157 6.23 10.11 1.22
N VAL A 158 5.79 10.27 -0.03
CA VAL A 158 6.60 9.97 -1.23
C VAL A 158 7.81 10.90 -1.33
N LEU A 159 7.64 12.22 -1.15
CA LEU A 159 8.74 13.19 -1.21
C LEU A 159 9.81 12.96 -0.14
N SER A 160 9.39 12.52 1.05
CA SER A 160 10.28 12.26 2.18
C SER A 160 10.88 10.85 2.17
N GLY A 161 10.55 10.00 1.19
CA GLY A 161 10.98 8.61 1.12
C GLY A 161 10.29 7.67 2.12
N LYS A 162 9.34 8.16 2.93
CA LYS A 162 8.55 7.34 3.87
C LYS A 162 7.54 6.43 3.18
N ILE A 163 7.19 6.71 1.93
CA ILE A 163 6.36 5.84 1.10
C ILE A 163 7.15 5.47 -0.16
N PRO A 164 7.93 4.38 -0.12
CA PRO A 164 8.34 3.70 -1.34
C PRO A 164 7.08 3.10 -1.95
N VAL A 165 6.60 3.66 -3.07
CA VAL A 165 5.28 3.31 -3.61
C VAL A 165 5.17 1.87 -4.15
N ASN A 166 6.29 1.17 -4.30
CA ASN A 166 6.38 -0.25 -4.64
C ASN A 166 6.62 -1.15 -3.42
N HIS A 167 6.62 -0.61 -2.20
CA HIS A 167 6.81 -1.41 -1.00
C HIS A 167 5.68 -2.44 -0.85
N PRO A 168 5.97 -3.71 -0.48
CA PRO A 168 4.96 -4.76 -0.35
C PRO A 168 3.79 -4.38 0.56
N SER A 169 4.05 -3.68 1.66
CA SER A 169 3.00 -3.20 2.58
C SER A 169 1.97 -2.28 1.92
N VAL A 170 2.34 -1.55 0.85
CA VAL A 170 1.36 -0.76 0.07
C VAL A 170 0.38 -1.70 -0.64
N PHE A 171 0.82 -2.83 -1.18
CA PHE A 171 -0.06 -3.79 -1.85
C PHE A 171 -0.83 -4.69 -0.89
N LYS A 172 -0.30 -4.91 0.31
CA LYS A 172 -1.09 -5.48 1.42
C LYS A 172 -2.27 -4.59 1.77
N LEU A 173 -2.06 -3.27 1.80
CA LEU A 173 -3.12 -2.30 2.09
C LEU A 173 -4.02 -2.04 0.86
N PHE A 174 -3.46 -1.96 -0.33
CA PHE A 174 -4.14 -1.71 -1.61
C PHE A 174 -3.94 -2.90 -2.57
N PRO A 175 -4.68 -4.00 -2.38
CA PRO A 175 -4.47 -5.26 -3.11
C PRO A 175 -4.66 -5.12 -4.61
N GLN A 176 -3.91 -5.92 -5.36
CA GLN A 176 -4.03 -6.05 -6.80
C GLN A 176 -5.02 -7.18 -7.17
N CYS A 177 -5.77 -7.02 -8.26
CA CYS A 177 -6.57 -8.09 -8.83
C CYS A 177 -5.81 -8.84 -9.94
N SER A 178 -6.13 -10.11 -10.15
CA SER A 178 -5.58 -10.99 -11.19
C SER A 178 -5.69 -10.37 -12.58
N SER A 179 -6.77 -9.63 -12.83
CA SER A 179 -7.02 -8.97 -14.10
C SER A 179 -5.99 -7.87 -14.41
N LEU A 180 -5.44 -7.21 -13.38
CA LEU A 180 -4.32 -6.29 -13.56
C LEU A 180 -2.98 -7.03 -13.65
N GLN A 181 -2.75 -8.07 -12.84
CA GLN A 181 -1.52 -8.89 -12.89
C GLN A 181 -1.24 -9.41 -14.30
N ILE A 182 -2.25 -9.99 -14.94
CA ILE A 182 -2.12 -10.59 -16.26
C ILE A 182 -1.83 -9.54 -17.35
N ARG A 183 -2.39 -8.33 -17.21
CA ARG A 183 -2.33 -7.30 -18.26
C ARG A 183 -1.22 -6.28 -18.10
N PHE A 184 -0.73 -6.12 -16.87
CA PHE A 184 0.32 -5.18 -16.53
C PHE A 184 1.42 -5.92 -15.74
N PRO A 185 2.00 -6.99 -16.31
CA PRO A 185 3.00 -7.82 -15.61
C PRO A 185 4.27 -7.02 -15.24
N SER A 186 4.54 -5.95 -15.99
CA SER A 186 5.72 -5.10 -15.81
C SER A 186 5.52 -3.93 -14.86
N LEU A 187 4.32 -3.72 -14.29
CA LEU A 187 4.10 -2.67 -13.29
C LEU A 187 2.90 -3.02 -12.42
N GLU A 188 3.15 -3.23 -11.13
CA GLU A 188 2.11 -3.58 -10.17
C GLU A 188 1.15 -2.41 -9.89
N LEU A 189 -0.15 -2.68 -10.04
CA LEU A 189 -1.23 -1.71 -9.86
C LEU A 189 -2.25 -2.26 -8.87
N SER A 190 -2.71 -1.41 -7.96
CA SER A 190 -3.79 -1.73 -7.03
C SER A 190 -5.13 -1.83 -7.75
N CYS A 191 -6.01 -2.70 -7.27
CA CYS A 191 -7.33 -2.89 -7.82
C CYS A 191 -8.15 -1.60 -7.70
N GLU A 192 -8.79 -1.17 -8.79
CA GLU A 192 -9.70 -0.03 -8.84
C GLU A 192 -11.01 -0.43 -9.54
N ALA A 193 -11.42 -1.68 -9.30
CA ALA A 193 -12.61 -2.24 -9.90
C ALA A 193 -13.85 -1.42 -9.52
N PHE A 194 -14.73 -1.21 -10.50
CA PHE A 194 -16.01 -0.54 -10.30
C PHE A 194 -17.12 -1.35 -10.96
N HIS A 195 -18.32 -1.23 -10.43
CA HIS A 195 -19.53 -1.86 -10.92
C HIS A 195 -19.96 -1.24 -12.25
N TRP A 196 -20.36 -2.11 -13.19
CA TRP A 196 -20.82 -1.75 -14.51
C TRP A 196 -22.03 -2.59 -14.90
N ASN A 197 -23.10 -1.91 -15.30
CA ASN A 197 -24.33 -2.51 -15.80
C ASN A 197 -24.25 -2.63 -17.32
N ALA A 198 -23.90 -3.81 -17.82
CA ALA A 198 -23.86 -4.08 -19.25
C ALA A 198 -25.27 -4.40 -19.76
N LYS A 199 -25.81 -3.54 -20.64
CA LYS A 199 -27.06 -3.81 -21.34
C LYS A 199 -26.83 -4.84 -22.45
N GLN A 200 -27.58 -5.92 -22.43
CA GLN A 200 -27.55 -6.97 -23.44
C GLN A 200 -28.52 -6.68 -24.59
N PRO A 201 -28.35 -7.31 -25.76
CA PRO A 201 -29.25 -7.13 -26.92
C PRO A 201 -30.71 -7.49 -26.64
N ASP A 202 -30.95 -8.40 -25.69
CA ASP A 202 -32.29 -8.82 -25.24
C ASP A 202 -32.92 -7.87 -24.19
N GLY A 203 -32.23 -6.76 -23.86
CA GLY A 203 -32.67 -5.78 -22.88
C GLY A 203 -32.33 -6.12 -21.43
N THR A 204 -31.73 -7.29 -21.15
CA THR A 204 -31.29 -7.67 -19.80
C THR A 204 -30.05 -6.86 -19.39
N ILE A 205 -29.83 -6.77 -18.06
CA ILE A 205 -28.66 -6.11 -17.49
C ILE A 205 -27.77 -7.17 -16.85
N GLU A 206 -26.57 -7.32 -17.37
CA GLU A 206 -25.53 -8.14 -16.77
C GLU A 206 -24.62 -7.26 -15.90
N LYS A 207 -24.55 -7.57 -14.60
CA LYS A 207 -23.68 -6.87 -13.66
C LYS A 207 -22.25 -7.37 -13.77
N LYS A 208 -21.30 -6.48 -14.01
CA LYS A 208 -19.87 -6.79 -14.11
C LYS A 208 -19.05 -5.86 -13.24
N PHE A 209 -17.90 -6.34 -12.80
CA PHE A 209 -16.82 -5.47 -12.33
C PHE A 209 -15.88 -5.18 -13.47
N LEU A 210 -15.54 -3.90 -13.65
CA LEU A 210 -14.52 -3.47 -14.58
C LEU A 210 -13.36 -2.84 -13.81
N CYS A 211 -12.13 -3.25 -14.11
CA CYS A 211 -10.92 -2.60 -13.63
C CYS A 211 -10.12 -2.14 -14.86
N ARG A 212 -9.85 -0.84 -14.98
CA ARG A 212 -9.25 -0.21 -16.19
C ARG A 212 -9.96 -0.60 -17.50
N SER A 213 -11.29 -0.51 -17.51
CA SER A 213 -12.15 -0.76 -18.70
C SER A 213 -12.16 -2.20 -19.22
N LYS A 214 -11.81 -3.17 -18.37
CA LYS A 214 -11.82 -4.59 -18.68
C LYS A 214 -12.43 -5.36 -17.53
N ILE A 215 -12.98 -6.53 -17.81
CA ILE A 215 -13.60 -7.38 -16.79
C ILE A 215 -12.58 -7.71 -15.69
N CYS A 216 -13.05 -7.61 -14.45
CA CYS A 216 -12.34 -7.97 -13.23
C CYS A 216 -13.02 -9.19 -12.62
N HIS A 217 -12.35 -10.35 -12.67
CA HIS A 217 -12.93 -11.61 -12.19
C HIS A 217 -12.81 -11.78 -10.67
N ASP A 218 -11.87 -11.08 -10.05
CA ASP A 218 -11.55 -11.13 -8.62
C ASP A 218 -11.48 -9.72 -8.01
N PRO A 219 -12.61 -9.01 -7.90
CA PRO A 219 -12.62 -7.64 -7.39
C PRO A 219 -12.15 -7.58 -5.93
N GLN A 220 -10.96 -7.06 -5.70
CA GLN A 220 -10.38 -6.85 -4.36
C GLN A 220 -10.91 -5.59 -3.65
N VAL A 221 -11.93 -4.92 -4.19
CA VAL A 221 -12.45 -3.63 -3.70
C VAL A 221 -13.65 -3.78 -2.76
N LEU A 222 -14.19 -4.99 -2.62
CA LEU A 222 -15.33 -5.20 -1.73
C LEU A 222 -14.81 -5.44 -0.31
N PRO A 223 -15.30 -4.69 0.70
CA PRO A 223 -14.87 -4.89 2.08
C PRO A 223 -15.38 -6.23 2.63
N ASP A 224 -14.53 -6.89 3.41
CA ASP A 224 -14.81 -8.13 4.14
C ASP A 224 -14.46 -7.96 5.63
N LEU A 225 -15.46 -7.55 6.41
CA LEU A 225 -15.33 -7.38 7.85
C LEU A 225 -15.33 -8.70 8.63
N SER A 226 -15.51 -9.85 7.95
CA SER A 226 -15.42 -11.17 8.59
C SER A 226 -13.96 -11.64 8.74
N ARG A 227 -13.06 -11.10 7.90
CA ARG A 227 -11.61 -11.29 7.93
C ARG A 227 -11.02 -10.88 9.27
N ASP A 228 -9.90 -11.49 9.65
CA ASP A 228 -9.12 -11.01 10.79
C ASP A 228 -8.56 -9.60 10.50
N TYR A 229 -8.72 -8.68 11.45
CA TYR A 229 -8.28 -7.27 11.31
C TYR A 229 -6.77 -7.09 11.05
N ILE A 230 -5.99 -8.14 11.33
CA ILE A 230 -4.56 -8.20 11.00
C ILE A 230 -4.34 -8.17 9.49
N ASP A 231 -5.31 -8.65 8.71
CA ASP A 231 -5.26 -8.78 7.26
C ASP A 231 -6.24 -7.83 6.55
N PHE A 232 -6.76 -6.83 7.27
CA PHE A 232 -7.61 -5.79 6.70
C PHE A 232 -6.85 -4.98 5.65
N THR A 233 -7.44 -4.91 4.47
CA THR A 233 -7.09 -4.00 3.38
C THR A 233 -7.65 -2.60 3.67
N ILE A 234 -7.33 -1.63 2.82
CA ILE A 234 -7.87 -0.28 2.92
C ILE A 234 -9.40 -0.28 2.87
N TYR A 235 -10.00 -1.17 2.07
CA TYR A 235 -11.45 -1.25 1.91
C TYR A 235 -12.10 -1.72 3.21
N ASP A 236 -11.51 -2.70 3.87
CA ASP A 236 -11.96 -3.23 5.16
C ASP A 236 -11.84 -2.16 6.25
N TRP A 237 -10.70 -1.47 6.31
CA TRP A 237 -10.47 -0.38 7.26
C TRP A 237 -11.47 0.77 7.08
N LEU A 238 -11.69 1.21 5.84
CA LEU A 238 -12.66 2.27 5.54
C LEU A 238 -14.07 1.86 5.96
N ALA A 239 -14.51 0.64 5.61
CA ALA A 239 -15.81 0.12 6.01
C ALA A 239 -15.94 -0.01 7.54
N HIS A 240 -14.91 -0.50 8.23
CA HIS A 240 -14.87 -0.61 9.70
C HIS A 240 -14.99 0.76 10.39
N TYR A 241 -14.46 1.80 9.76
CA TYR A 241 -14.58 3.20 10.22
C TYR A 241 -15.85 3.91 9.74
N GLY A 242 -16.77 3.19 9.08
CA GLY A 242 -18.10 3.69 8.70
C GLY A 242 -18.16 4.37 7.34
N MET A 243 -17.12 4.26 6.51
CA MET A 243 -17.16 4.74 5.13
C MET A 243 -17.74 3.66 4.22
N THR A 244 -18.82 3.99 3.51
CA THR A 244 -19.52 3.07 2.61
C THR A 244 -19.47 3.56 1.17
N TYR A 245 -19.67 2.65 0.23
CA TYR A 245 -19.96 3.01 -1.16
C TYR A 245 -21.28 3.77 -1.27
N LEU A 246 -21.38 4.65 -2.28
CA LEU A 246 -22.61 5.37 -2.62
C LEU A 246 -23.79 4.42 -2.84
N ILE A 247 -23.52 3.26 -3.45
CA ILE A 247 -24.46 2.16 -3.59
C ILE A 247 -23.78 0.91 -3.02
N ALA A 248 -24.45 0.27 -2.04
CA ALA A 248 -23.92 -0.91 -1.38
C ALA A 248 -23.65 -2.04 -2.38
N GLY A 249 -22.44 -2.61 -2.33
CA GLY A 249 -22.00 -3.66 -3.26
C GLY A 249 -21.71 -3.20 -4.69
N GLU A 250 -21.94 -1.92 -5.02
CA GLU A 250 -21.75 -1.37 -6.37
C GLU A 250 -20.73 -0.21 -6.34
N PRO A 251 -19.43 -0.49 -6.13
CA PRO A 251 -18.40 0.55 -6.12
C PRO A 251 -18.36 1.31 -7.44
N SER A 252 -18.15 2.61 -7.40
CA SER A 252 -18.06 3.49 -8.54
C SER A 252 -16.72 4.26 -8.53
N LYS A 253 -16.34 4.81 -9.68
CA LYS A 253 -15.16 5.69 -9.78
C LYS A 253 -15.27 6.97 -8.94
N ARG A 254 -16.47 7.30 -8.43
CA ARG A 254 -16.71 8.48 -7.59
C ARG A 254 -16.47 8.19 -6.12
N ASP A 255 -16.44 6.92 -5.72
CA ASP A 255 -16.29 6.53 -4.33
C ASP A 255 -14.86 6.78 -3.84
N PHE A 256 -14.75 7.26 -2.59
CA PHE A 256 -13.48 7.53 -1.93
C PHE A 256 -12.48 6.36 -2.00
N PRO A 257 -12.84 5.10 -1.66
CA PRO A 257 -11.88 3.99 -1.67
C PRO A 257 -11.26 3.76 -3.05
N ILE A 258 -12.08 3.92 -4.12
CA ILE A 258 -11.64 3.74 -5.50
C ILE A 258 -10.72 4.88 -5.95
N LYS A 259 -11.05 6.12 -5.58
CA LYS A 259 -10.20 7.29 -5.85
C LYS A 259 -8.82 7.16 -5.20
N LEU A 260 -8.76 6.63 -3.98
CA LEU A 260 -7.51 6.49 -3.24
C LEU A 260 -6.59 5.44 -3.88
N ALA A 261 -7.12 4.27 -4.26
CA ALA A 261 -6.36 3.26 -4.99
C ALA A 261 -5.88 3.77 -6.38
N GLY A 262 -6.77 4.44 -7.11
CA GLY A 262 -6.43 5.05 -8.41
C GLY A 262 -5.34 6.13 -8.30
N TYR A 263 -5.24 6.80 -7.15
CA TYR A 263 -4.18 7.76 -6.90
C TYR A 263 -2.80 7.10 -6.79
N PHE A 264 -2.67 6.00 -6.03
CA PHE A 264 -1.41 5.24 -5.97
C PHE A 264 -0.98 4.71 -7.34
N ASN A 265 -1.92 4.15 -8.10
CA ASN A 265 -1.68 3.72 -9.47
C ASN A 265 -1.11 4.86 -10.31
N ARG A 266 -1.74 6.04 -10.23
CA ARG A 266 -1.30 7.21 -10.98
C ARG A 266 0.09 7.70 -10.60
N ILE A 267 0.47 7.66 -9.30
CA ILE A 267 1.83 8.02 -8.89
C ILE A 267 2.84 7.07 -9.56
N ARG A 268 2.59 5.76 -9.51
CA ARG A 268 3.48 4.74 -10.10
C ARG A 268 3.63 4.91 -11.61
N GLU A 269 2.50 5.12 -12.29
CA GLU A 269 2.44 5.30 -13.74
C GLU A 269 3.16 6.59 -14.19
N LEU A 270 2.98 7.70 -13.47
CA LEU A 270 3.53 8.99 -13.87
C LEU A 270 4.94 9.27 -13.30
N HIS A 271 5.47 8.40 -12.43
CA HIS A 271 6.65 8.70 -11.61
C HIS A 271 7.85 9.23 -12.39
N SER A 272 8.20 8.58 -13.52
CA SER A 272 9.32 9.01 -14.38
C SER A 272 9.13 10.43 -14.94
N ARG A 273 7.88 10.82 -15.20
CA ARG A 273 7.53 12.16 -15.69
C ARG A 273 7.43 13.19 -14.57
N LEU A 274 7.30 12.78 -13.32
CA LEU A 274 7.14 13.71 -12.18
C LEU A 274 8.45 14.37 -11.72
N HIS A 275 9.59 14.03 -12.32
CA HIS A 275 10.87 14.67 -12.03
C HIS A 275 11.07 15.94 -12.86
N CYS A 276 11.75 16.92 -12.26
CA CYS A 276 12.20 18.10 -12.95
C CYS A 276 13.26 17.71 -14.00
N ARG A 277 13.07 18.10 -15.27
CA ARG A 277 14.04 17.78 -16.35
C ARG A 277 15.36 18.54 -16.22
N SER A 278 15.39 19.64 -15.46
CA SER A 278 16.59 20.46 -15.27
C SER A 278 17.46 19.97 -14.12
N CYS A 279 16.88 19.72 -12.93
CA CYS A 279 17.65 19.31 -11.74
C CYS A 279 17.41 17.87 -11.28
N GLY A 280 16.55 17.10 -11.95
CA GLY A 280 16.25 15.71 -11.61
C GLY A 280 15.43 15.50 -10.33
N VAL A 281 15.16 16.54 -9.54
CA VAL A 281 14.40 16.42 -8.28
C VAL A 281 12.91 16.12 -8.56
N LEU A 282 12.32 15.24 -7.75
CA LEU A 282 10.88 14.96 -7.77
C LEU A 282 10.08 16.25 -7.50
N MET A 283 9.22 16.63 -8.44
CA MET A 283 8.43 17.87 -8.35
C MET A 283 7.37 17.76 -7.26
N VAL A 284 6.93 18.90 -6.74
CA VAL A 284 5.82 18.97 -5.78
C VAL A 284 4.54 19.38 -6.53
N PRO A 285 3.37 18.80 -6.24
CA PRO A 285 2.12 19.23 -6.84
C PRO A 285 1.78 20.63 -6.35
N ASP A 286 0.96 21.34 -7.13
CA ASP A 286 0.44 22.62 -6.71
C ASP A 286 -0.62 22.45 -5.63
N MET A 287 -0.18 22.57 -4.37
CA MET A 287 -1.02 22.44 -3.18
C MET A 287 -1.80 23.73 -2.83
N LYS A 288 -1.85 24.75 -3.71
CA LYS A 288 -2.46 26.07 -3.43
C LYS A 288 -4.00 26.06 -3.40
N TYR A 289 -4.66 25.64 -2.31
CA TYR A 289 -6.12 25.83 -2.16
C TYR A 289 -6.58 26.00 -0.70
N ALA A 290 -7.89 26.18 -0.52
CA ALA A 290 -8.59 26.65 0.67
C ALA A 290 -8.11 26.04 2.01
N ARG A 291 -8.05 26.89 3.04
CA ARG A 291 -7.93 26.43 4.43
C ARG A 291 -9.22 25.72 4.81
N VAL A 292 -9.11 24.44 5.14
CA VAL A 292 -10.20 23.66 5.72
C VAL A 292 -9.92 23.47 7.20
N GLU A 293 -10.92 23.67 8.05
CA GLU A 293 -10.80 23.29 9.45
C GLU A 293 -11.14 21.81 9.59
N VAL A 294 -10.22 21.04 10.16
CA VAL A 294 -10.38 19.60 10.33
C VAL A 294 -10.07 19.14 11.74
N SER A 295 -10.82 18.13 12.17
CA SER A 295 -10.61 17.45 13.44
C SER A 295 -9.56 16.36 13.25
N VAL A 296 -8.43 16.49 13.93
CA VAL A 296 -7.30 15.54 13.87
C VAL A 296 -6.96 15.05 15.26
N TRP A 297 -6.38 13.86 15.36
CA TRP A 297 -5.80 13.36 16.61
C TRP A 297 -4.50 14.11 16.90
N ASP A 298 -4.37 14.67 18.10
CA ASP A 298 -3.16 15.33 18.57
C ASP A 298 -2.47 14.48 19.63
N THR A 299 -1.23 14.09 19.35
CA THR A 299 -0.44 13.21 20.22
C THR A 299 0.00 13.89 21.51
N LYS A 300 0.12 15.22 21.54
CA LYS A 300 0.49 15.97 22.76
C LYS A 300 -0.68 16.07 23.73
N SER A 301 -1.86 16.44 23.24
CA SER A 301 -3.06 16.53 24.06
C SER A 301 -3.77 15.17 24.26
N LYS A 302 -3.32 14.11 23.57
CA LYS A 302 -3.93 12.77 23.56
C LYS A 302 -5.45 12.83 23.28
N GLY A 303 -5.84 13.66 22.32
CA GLY A 303 -7.24 13.95 22.04
C GLY A 303 -7.45 14.59 20.68
N PHE A 304 -8.71 14.75 20.29
CA PHE A 304 -9.06 15.42 19.03
C PHE A 304 -9.07 16.93 19.19
N VAL A 305 -8.46 17.62 18.23
CA VAL A 305 -8.43 19.08 18.15
C VAL A 305 -8.75 19.53 16.74
N LYS A 306 -9.34 20.72 16.59
CA LYS A 306 -9.53 21.34 15.28
C LYS A 306 -8.24 22.06 14.87
N LYS A 307 -7.76 21.82 13.66
CA LYS A 307 -6.61 22.52 13.07
C LYS A 307 -6.94 23.00 11.67
N PRO A 308 -6.45 24.19 11.27
CA PRO A 308 -6.50 24.60 9.87
C PRO A 308 -5.54 23.73 9.06
N PHE A 309 -6.01 23.17 7.96
CA PHE A 309 -5.22 22.38 7.01
C PHE A 309 -5.34 22.96 5.61
N GLN A 310 -4.27 22.84 4.80
CA GLN A 310 -4.31 23.27 3.40
C GLN A 310 -4.79 22.10 2.53
N ALA A 311 -5.95 22.23 1.91
CA ALA A 311 -6.50 21.19 1.06
C ALA A 311 -5.79 21.14 -0.31
N ALA A 312 -5.40 19.95 -0.76
CA ALA A 312 -4.92 19.74 -2.11
C ALA A 312 -6.09 19.40 -3.05
N TYR A 313 -6.49 20.34 -3.92
CA TYR A 313 -7.69 20.17 -4.76
C TYR A 313 -7.41 19.48 -6.12
N ARG A 314 -6.20 19.64 -6.68
CA ARG A 314 -5.84 19.09 -8.00
C ARG A 314 -4.37 18.67 -8.11
N LEU A 315 -4.14 17.37 -8.04
CA LEU A 315 -2.81 16.76 -8.19
C LEU A 315 -2.53 16.48 -9.68
N THR A 316 -2.60 17.52 -10.50
CA THR A 316 -2.35 17.46 -11.95
C THR A 316 -1.32 18.48 -12.41
N VAL A 317 -0.97 19.45 -11.58
CA VAL A 317 0.05 20.46 -11.87
C VAL A 317 1.18 20.27 -10.86
N PHE A 318 2.42 20.21 -11.34
CA PHE A 318 3.61 19.92 -10.54
C PHE A 318 4.69 20.98 -10.82
N LYS A 319 5.43 21.38 -9.78
CA LYS A 319 6.47 22.42 -9.88
C LYS A 319 7.76 21.97 -9.20
N CYS A 320 8.90 22.44 -9.71
CA CYS A 320 10.17 22.22 -9.04
C CYS A 320 10.22 23.03 -7.73
N ALA A 321 10.63 22.40 -6.64
CA ALA A 321 10.81 23.05 -5.33
C ALA A 321 12.28 23.40 -5.01
N SER A 322 13.21 23.08 -5.92
CA SER A 322 14.63 23.42 -5.74
C SER A 322 14.87 24.89 -6.10
N HIS A 323 15.23 25.71 -5.11
CA HIS A 323 15.41 27.16 -5.27
C HIS A 323 16.55 27.54 -6.23
N SER A 324 17.54 26.65 -6.39
CA SER A 324 18.67 26.84 -7.31
C SER A 324 18.38 26.36 -8.74
N CYS A 325 17.20 25.79 -8.99
CA CYS A 325 16.83 25.27 -10.30
C CYS A 325 16.17 26.37 -11.14
N GLU A 326 16.52 26.46 -12.43
CA GLU A 326 15.88 27.39 -13.37
C GLU A 326 14.37 27.15 -13.54
N GLN A 327 13.91 25.92 -13.23
CA GLN A 327 12.50 25.53 -13.27
C GLN A 327 11.77 25.77 -11.93
N PHE A 328 12.40 26.44 -10.97
CA PHE A 328 11.82 26.72 -9.66
C PHE A 328 10.45 27.38 -9.76
N GLY A 329 9.44 26.78 -9.12
CA GLY A 329 8.09 27.33 -9.07
C GLY A 329 7.27 27.25 -10.36
N ILE A 330 7.85 26.83 -11.49
CA ILE A 330 7.15 26.70 -12.78
C ILE A 330 6.24 25.47 -12.74
N GLY A 331 4.94 25.68 -12.96
CA GLY A 331 3.93 24.63 -12.93
C GLY A 331 3.75 23.92 -14.27
N HIS A 332 3.88 22.59 -14.25
CA HIS A 332 3.73 21.70 -15.39
C HIS A 332 2.51 20.80 -15.21
N TYR A 333 1.57 20.83 -16.17
CA TYR A 333 0.42 19.91 -16.15
C TYR A 333 0.85 18.51 -16.61
N ILE A 334 0.68 17.51 -15.75
CA ILE A 334 1.04 16.11 -16.02
C ILE A 334 -0.11 15.19 -15.60
N ASN A 335 -0.71 14.48 -16.55
CA ASN A 335 -1.82 13.58 -16.30
C ASN A 335 -2.00 12.55 -17.42
N HIS A 336 -2.77 11.49 -17.19
CA HIS A 336 -3.23 10.63 -18.28
C HIS A 336 -4.28 11.33 -19.14
N CYS A 337 -4.30 10.98 -20.42
CA CYS A 337 -5.30 11.42 -21.38
C CYS A 337 -6.70 10.94 -20.95
N ILE A 338 -7.68 11.84 -21.03
CA ILE A 338 -9.08 11.54 -20.72
C ILE A 338 -9.84 10.83 -21.85
N GLY A 339 -9.20 10.68 -23.02
CA GLY A 339 -9.79 10.03 -24.18
C GLY A 339 -10.04 8.54 -23.90
N TYR A 340 -11.16 8.01 -24.40
CA TYR A 340 -11.55 6.63 -24.19
C TYR A 340 -10.45 5.65 -24.65
N LYS A 341 -9.97 4.79 -23.74
CA LYS A 341 -8.88 3.81 -23.95
C LYS A 341 -7.54 4.41 -24.41
N CYS A 342 -7.36 5.74 -24.35
CA CYS A 342 -6.11 6.36 -24.78
C CYS A 342 -5.00 6.17 -23.75
N SER A 343 -5.17 6.58 -22.50
CA SER A 343 -4.14 6.44 -21.45
C SER A 343 -2.76 7.05 -21.74
N GLU A 344 -2.56 7.74 -22.88
CA GLU A 344 -1.30 8.45 -23.17
C GLU A 344 -1.05 9.52 -22.12
N ILE A 345 0.22 9.77 -21.83
CA ILE A 345 0.60 10.77 -20.84
C ILE A 345 0.57 12.15 -21.50
N ILE A 346 -0.27 13.02 -20.96
CA ILE A 346 -0.28 14.45 -21.24
C ILE A 346 0.76 15.09 -20.34
N ASP A 347 1.82 15.61 -20.94
CA ASP A 347 2.89 16.34 -20.28
C ASP A 347 3.02 17.71 -20.96
N ALA A 348 2.72 18.79 -20.23
CA ALA A 348 2.73 20.16 -20.74
C ALA A 348 4.10 20.61 -21.28
N ARG A 349 5.18 19.88 -20.95
CA ARG A 349 6.52 20.14 -21.46
C ARG A 349 6.71 19.61 -22.88
N ASP A 350 5.87 18.66 -23.31
CA ASP A 350 5.93 18.01 -24.63
C ASP A 350 4.80 18.47 -25.56
N LEU A 351 3.76 19.09 -25.01
CA LEU A 351 2.55 19.47 -25.73
C LEU A 351 2.35 20.98 -25.69
N HIS A 352 2.23 21.59 -26.87
CA HIS A 352 2.07 23.04 -27.01
C HIS A 352 0.64 23.45 -27.38
N GLU A 353 -0.11 22.56 -28.02
CA GLU A 353 -1.47 22.86 -28.47
C GLU A 353 -2.51 22.69 -27.36
N LYS A 354 -3.41 23.68 -27.26
CA LYS A 354 -4.55 23.67 -26.36
C LYS A 354 -5.84 23.88 -27.14
N CYS A 355 -6.92 23.25 -26.70
CA CYS A 355 -8.24 23.51 -27.25
C CYS A 355 -8.81 24.85 -26.76
N SER A 356 -9.99 25.21 -27.26
CA SER A 356 -10.70 26.43 -26.84
C SER A 356 -11.00 26.49 -25.33
N GLU A 357 -11.06 25.35 -24.64
CA GLU A 357 -11.22 25.25 -23.17
C GLU A 357 -9.88 25.35 -22.40
N GLY A 358 -8.79 25.71 -23.09
CA GLY A 358 -7.45 25.83 -22.50
C GLY A 358 -6.82 24.51 -22.05
N ARG A 359 -7.35 23.36 -22.49
CA ARG A 359 -6.81 22.02 -22.16
C ARG A 359 -5.87 21.52 -23.24
N PHE A 360 -4.78 20.89 -22.84
CA PHE A 360 -3.81 20.29 -23.76
C PHE A 360 -4.47 19.22 -24.63
N ILE A 361 -4.16 19.27 -25.93
CA ILE A 361 -4.66 18.30 -26.91
C ILE A 361 -3.74 17.08 -26.91
N CYS A 362 -4.32 15.88 -26.76
CA CYS A 362 -3.56 14.65 -26.85
C CYS A 362 -3.02 14.45 -28.27
N ALA A 363 -1.70 14.38 -28.42
CA ALA A 363 -1.07 14.13 -29.73
C ALA A 363 -1.43 12.77 -30.35
N SER A 364 -1.92 11.82 -29.55
CA SER A 364 -2.30 10.49 -30.03
C SER A 364 -3.78 10.40 -30.45
N CYS A 365 -4.70 10.89 -29.61
CA CYS A 365 -6.14 10.74 -29.85
C CYS A 365 -6.91 12.04 -30.08
N GLY A 366 -6.24 13.19 -30.05
CA GLY A 366 -6.88 14.51 -30.18
C GLY A 366 -7.84 14.90 -29.05
N SER A 367 -8.08 14.04 -28.05
CA SER A 367 -8.94 14.35 -26.90
C SER A 367 -8.26 15.37 -25.99
N CYS A 368 -9.04 16.30 -25.43
CA CYS A 368 -8.53 17.40 -24.59
C CYS A 368 -9.44 17.76 -23.41
N CYS A 369 -10.76 17.76 -23.59
CA CYS A 369 -11.74 18.01 -22.54
C CYS A 369 -13.01 17.18 -22.78
N THR A 370 -13.92 17.15 -21.81
CA THR A 370 -15.20 16.44 -21.91
C THR A 370 -16.06 16.93 -23.07
N THR A 371 -15.96 18.22 -23.44
CA THR A 371 -16.67 18.80 -24.59
C THR A 371 -16.14 18.31 -25.94
N HIS A 372 -14.87 17.94 -26.02
CA HIS A 372 -14.18 17.56 -27.27
C HIS A 372 -13.69 16.11 -27.25
N GLN A 373 -14.31 15.26 -26.43
CA GLN A 373 -13.73 13.97 -26.03
C GLN A 373 -13.66 12.95 -27.18
N GLU A 374 -14.39 13.16 -28.30
CA GLU A 374 -14.69 12.17 -29.34
C GLU A 374 -14.35 12.62 -30.78
N LYS A 375 -13.14 13.16 -31.03
CA LYS A 375 -12.76 13.49 -32.42
C LYS A 375 -12.07 12.36 -33.21
N PHE A 376 -11.54 11.33 -32.56
CA PHE A 376 -10.75 10.31 -33.28
C PHE A 376 -11.05 8.88 -32.77
N GLY A 377 -11.53 8.04 -33.69
CA GLY A 377 -11.72 6.60 -33.47
C GLY A 377 -10.39 5.85 -33.38
N ASN A 378 -10.37 4.80 -32.55
CA ASN A 378 -9.30 3.84 -32.29
C ASN A 378 -7.84 4.37 -32.27
N VAL A 379 -7.36 4.64 -31.06
CA VAL A 379 -6.18 5.51 -30.79
C VAL A 379 -4.90 4.73 -30.47
N ASN A 380 -4.92 3.41 -30.65
CA ASN A 380 -3.76 2.56 -30.36
C ASN A 380 -2.85 2.33 -31.58
N LYS A 381 -3.14 2.92 -32.75
CA LYS A 381 -2.35 2.72 -33.99
C LYS A 381 -2.09 1.24 -34.35
N GLY A 382 -2.94 0.32 -33.87
CA GLY A 382 -2.76 -1.13 -34.04
C GLY A 382 -1.85 -1.81 -32.99
N GLU A 383 -1.26 -1.08 -32.05
CA GLU A 383 -0.49 -1.63 -30.94
C GLU A 383 -1.37 -2.46 -30.00
N THR A 384 -0.84 -3.58 -29.50
CA THR A 384 -1.46 -4.29 -28.38
C THR A 384 -1.36 -3.44 -27.11
N GLU A 385 -2.27 -3.63 -26.16
CA GLU A 385 -2.23 -2.89 -24.88
C GLU A 385 -0.91 -3.11 -24.14
N GLN A 386 -0.35 -4.33 -24.17
CA GLN A 386 0.93 -4.63 -23.55
C GLN A 386 2.08 -3.83 -24.15
N VAL A 387 2.17 -3.78 -25.50
CA VAL A 387 3.23 -3.03 -26.19
C VAL A 387 3.13 -1.54 -25.86
N LYS A 388 1.92 -0.98 -25.93
CA LYS A 388 1.65 0.41 -25.58
C LYS A 388 2.04 0.71 -24.14
N TYR A 389 1.66 -0.15 -23.21
CA TYR A 389 1.95 0.01 -21.79
C TYR A 389 3.45 -0.03 -21.51
N ASN A 390 4.16 -1.01 -22.08
CA ASN A 390 5.61 -1.10 -21.96
C ASN A 390 6.28 0.16 -22.53
N ARG A 391 5.83 0.66 -23.69
CA ARG A 391 6.34 1.92 -24.26
C ARG A 391 6.14 3.12 -23.34
N LEU A 392 4.97 3.24 -22.71
CA LEU A 392 4.63 4.38 -21.87
C LEU A 392 5.40 4.40 -20.54
N TYR A 393 5.62 3.24 -19.95
CA TYR A 393 6.06 3.14 -18.56
C TYR A 393 7.43 2.47 -18.37
N ARG A 394 8.12 2.03 -19.43
CA ARG A 394 9.47 1.41 -19.35
C ARG A 394 10.50 2.23 -18.57
N ASP A 395 10.37 3.56 -18.58
CA ASP A 395 11.31 4.46 -17.90
C ASP A 395 10.90 4.72 -16.43
N SER A 396 9.81 4.11 -15.96
CA SER A 396 9.42 4.15 -14.55
C SER A 396 10.39 3.30 -13.73
N PRO A 397 10.89 3.78 -12.59
CA PRO A 397 11.75 2.97 -11.71
C PRO A 397 11.01 1.78 -11.08
N PHE A 398 9.69 1.70 -11.25
CA PHE A 398 8.86 0.59 -10.79
C PHE A 398 8.55 -0.42 -11.89
N PHE A 399 9.09 -0.22 -13.08
CA PHE A 399 8.90 -1.14 -14.19
C PHE A 399 9.77 -2.38 -14.01
N SER A 400 9.16 -3.57 -13.95
CA SER A 400 9.86 -4.85 -13.95
C SER A 400 10.11 -5.31 -15.39
N SER A 401 11.39 -5.54 -15.71
CA SER A 401 11.87 -6.00 -17.01
C SER A 401 11.58 -7.47 -17.27
#